data_AF-A0A6A9SVD9-F1
#
_entry.id   AF-A0A6A9SVD9-F1
#
_cell.length_a   1.000
_cell.length_b   1.000
_cell.length_c   1.000
_cell.angle_alpha   90.00
_cell.angle_beta   90.00
_cell.angle_gamma   90.00
#
_symmetry.space_group_name_H-M   'P 1'
#
loop_
_entity.id
_entity.type
_entity.pdbx_description
1 polymer ?
#
loop_
_entity_poly.entity_id
_entity_poly.type
_entity_poly.pdbx_seq_one_letter_code
_entity_poly.pdbx_strand_id
1 'polypeptide(L)'
;DVVDEETVFAITATARPEEIEEMVTEAIEGDFTAARSTLDDLISNRGLAGGDIIDQVHRSIWEFDVEEAAAVRLLDRLGEADYRIAEGANERVQLEALLASVALNAEEA
;
A
#
# COMPACT_ATOMS: atom_id res chain seq x y z
N ASP A 1 25.77 -13.18 16.35
CA ASP A 1 24.30 -13.13 16.46
C ASP A 1 23.73 -12.85 15.10
N VAL A 2 22.87 -13.73 14.59
CA VAL A 2 22.16 -13.51 13.32
C VAL A 2 20.82 -12.92 13.71
N VAL A 3 20.63 -11.63 13.46
CA VAL A 3 19.31 -11.01 13.60
C VAL A 3 18.51 -11.43 12.37
N ASP A 4 17.36 -12.07 12.61
CA ASP A 4 16.43 -12.49 11.57
C ASP A 4 15.66 -11.27 11.05
N GLU A 5 15.52 -11.14 9.73
CA GLU A 5 14.77 -10.06 9.08
C GLU A 5 13.33 -9.99 9.60
N GLU A 6 12.71 -11.14 9.90
CA GLU A 6 11.39 -11.22 10.53
C GLU A 6 11.32 -10.47 11.86
N THR A 7 12.40 -10.56 12.65
CA THR A 7 12.49 -9.88 13.95
C THR A 7 12.71 -8.37 13.77
N VAL A 8 13.40 -7.93 12.71
CA VAL A 8 13.62 -6.50 12.45
C VAL A 8 12.29 -5.81 12.12
N PHE A 9 11.53 -6.32 11.16
CA PHE A 9 10.29 -5.69 10.70
C PHE A 9 9.21 -5.63 11.79
N ALA A 10 9.11 -6.67 12.62
CA ALA A 10 8.20 -6.69 13.76
C ALA A 10 8.56 -5.67 14.85
N ILE A 11 9.86 -5.35 15.00
CA ILE A 11 10.34 -4.37 15.98
C ILE A 11 10.27 -2.95 15.43
N THR A 12 10.51 -2.74 14.13
CA THR A 12 10.55 -1.39 13.53
C THR A 12 9.18 -0.84 13.15
N ALA A 13 8.09 -1.60 13.37
CA ALA A 13 6.75 -1.25 12.92
C ALA A 13 6.77 -0.84 11.43
N THR A 14 7.38 -1.69 10.60
CA THR A 14 7.51 -1.46 9.17
C THR A 14 6.80 -2.57 8.42
N ALA A 15 6.00 -2.22 7.41
CA ALA A 15 5.33 -3.20 6.57
C ALA A 15 6.36 -4.01 5.79
N ARG A 16 6.16 -5.33 5.70
CA ARG A 16 7.03 -6.19 4.89
C ARG A 16 6.74 -5.94 3.41
N PRO A 17 7.76 -5.90 2.53
CA PRO A 17 7.58 -5.63 1.10
C PRO A 17 6.56 -6.56 0.44
N GLU A 18 6.57 -7.84 0.79
CA GLU A 18 5.70 -8.86 0.20
C GLU A 18 4.22 -8.60 0.51
N GLU A 19 3.91 -8.00 1.65
CA GLU A 19 2.54 -7.71 2.08
C GLU A 19 2.00 -6.42 1.46
N ILE A 20 2.91 -5.48 1.20
CA ILE A 20 2.62 -4.29 0.43
C ILE A 20 2.38 -4.66 -1.04
N GLU A 21 3.21 -5.56 -1.58
CA GLU A 21 3.04 -6.11 -2.92
C GLU A 21 1.71 -6.85 -3.06
N GLU A 22 1.36 -7.72 -2.11
CA GLU A 22 0.08 -8.44 -2.08
C GLU A 22 -1.10 -7.45 -2.09
N MET A 23 -1.13 -6.51 -1.14
CA MET A 23 -2.20 -5.50 -1.03
C MET A 23 -2.39 -4.68 -2.31
N VAL A 24 -1.29 -4.25 -2.94
CA VAL A 24 -1.34 -3.45 -4.16
C VAL A 24 -1.75 -4.30 -5.36
N THR A 25 -1.26 -5.54 -5.45
CA THR A 25 -1.61 -6.47 -6.53
C THR A 25 -3.10 -6.79 -6.50
N GLU A 26 -3.66 -7.11 -5.32
CA GLU A 26 -5.11 -7.31 -5.13
C GLU A 26 -5.91 -6.12 -5.68
N ALA A 27 -5.46 -4.88 -5.41
CA ALA A 27 -6.12 -3.68 -5.92
C ALA A 27 -5.94 -3.53 -7.44
N ILE A 28 -4.76 -3.78 -8.00
CA ILE A 28 -4.52 -3.72 -9.45
C ILE A 28 -5.34 -4.75 -10.22
N GLU A 29 -5.59 -5.92 -9.63
CA GLU A 29 -6.45 -6.97 -10.19
C GLU A 29 -7.95 -6.69 -10.01
N GLY A 30 -8.31 -5.59 -9.34
CA GLY A 30 -9.70 -5.17 -9.12
C GLY A 30 -10.34 -5.76 -7.87
N ASP A 31 -9.64 -6.60 -7.09
CA ASP A 31 -10.14 -7.11 -5.81
C ASP A 31 -9.91 -6.10 -4.68
N PHE A 32 -10.70 -5.02 -4.72
CA PHE A 32 -10.68 -4.00 -3.67
C PHE A 32 -10.99 -4.58 -2.27
N THR A 33 -11.80 -5.63 -2.19
CA THR A 33 -12.20 -6.18 -0.88
C THR A 33 -11.03 -6.89 -0.22
N ALA A 34 -10.27 -7.67 -0.99
CA ALA A 34 -9.04 -8.31 -0.54
C ALA A 34 -7.99 -7.26 -0.15
N ALA A 35 -7.70 -6.31 -1.04
CA ALA A 35 -6.75 -5.23 -0.79
C ALA A 35 -7.08 -4.44 0.50
N ARG A 36 -8.35 -4.12 0.71
CA ARG A 36 -8.83 -3.43 1.92
C ARG A 36 -8.68 -4.29 3.17
N SER A 37 -8.86 -5.61 3.07
CA SER A 37 -8.65 -6.52 4.20
C SER A 37 -7.18 -6.52 4.61
N THR A 38 -6.27 -6.64 3.64
CA THR A 38 -4.82 -6.59 3.87
C THR A 38 -4.42 -5.26 4.51
N LEU A 39 -4.95 -4.13 4.03
CA LEU A 39 -4.76 -2.82 4.63
C LEU A 39 -5.25 -2.75 6.10
N ASP A 40 -6.43 -3.27 6.39
CA ASP A 40 -6.98 -3.26 7.76
C ASP A 40 -6.12 -4.10 8.71
N ASP A 41 -5.59 -5.23 8.24
CA ASP A 41 -4.67 -6.05 9.02
C ASP A 41 -3.36 -5.30 9.33
N LEU A 42 -2.78 -4.61 8.34
CA LEU A 42 -1.57 -3.82 8.52
C LEU A 42 -1.76 -2.68 9.54
N ILE A 43 -2.87 -1.93 9.45
CA ILE A 43 -3.13 -0.79 10.35
C ILE A 43 -3.64 -1.26 11.72
N SER A 44 -4.70 -2.06 11.75
CA SER A 44 -5.45 -2.37 12.98
C SER A 44 -4.78 -3.46 13.81
N ASN A 45 -4.29 -4.53 13.16
CA ASN A 45 -3.72 -5.67 13.86
C ASN A 45 -2.22 -5.50 14.13
N ARG A 46 -1.50 -4.77 13.26
CA ARG A 46 -0.04 -4.59 13.39
C ARG A 46 0.39 -3.19 13.78
N GLY A 47 -0.53 -2.23 13.79
CA GLY A 47 -0.27 -0.87 14.27
C GLY A 47 0.63 -0.06 13.35
N LEU A 48 0.68 -0.38 12.06
CA LEU A 48 1.44 0.39 11.08
C LEU A 48 0.81 1.76 10.86
N ALA A 49 1.63 2.81 10.82
CA ALA A 49 1.15 4.14 10.46
C ALA A 49 0.85 4.22 8.96
N GLY A 50 -0.12 5.06 8.58
CA GLY A 50 -0.48 5.20 7.17
C GLY A 50 0.67 5.74 6.32
N GLY A 51 1.45 6.69 6.85
CA GLY A 51 2.65 7.20 6.19
C GLY A 51 3.70 6.14 5.91
N ASP A 52 3.91 5.19 6.82
CA ASP A 52 4.88 4.09 6.60
C ASP A 52 4.42 3.17 5.46
N ILE A 53 3.11 2.95 5.34
CA ILE A 53 2.54 2.18 4.22
C ILE A 53 2.75 2.91 2.90
N ILE A 54 2.48 4.23 2.85
CA ILE A 54 2.74 5.07 1.66
C ILE A 54 4.21 4.99 1.24
N ASP A 55 5.13 5.15 2.19
CA ASP A 55 6.58 5.09 1.95
C ASP A 55 7.00 3.74 1.37
N GLN A 56 6.45 2.65 1.90
CA GLN A 56 6.77 1.30 1.41
C GLN A 56 6.18 1.03 0.04
N VAL A 57 4.94 1.45 -0.24
CA VAL A 57 4.37 1.38 -1.59
C VAL A 57 5.26 2.13 -2.59
N HIS A 58 5.69 3.35 -2.25
CA HIS A 58 6.55 4.15 -3.11
C HIS A 58 7.90 3.47 -3.41
N ARG A 59 8.51 2.82 -2.41
CA ARG A 59 9.79 2.13 -2.57
C ARG A 59 9.68 0.87 -3.42
N SER A 60 8.60 0.11 -3.27
CA SER A 60 8.42 -1.19 -3.93
C SER A 60 7.63 -1.13 -5.23
N ILE A 61 7.14 0.04 -5.65
CA ILE A 61 6.29 0.19 -6.84
C ILE A 61 6.90 -0.37 -8.14
N TRP A 62 8.23 -0.31 -8.27
CA TRP A 62 8.97 -0.79 -9.44
C TRP A 62 9.41 -2.24 -9.32
N GLU A 63 9.19 -2.85 -8.16
CA GLU A 63 9.50 -4.25 -7.85
C GLU A 63 8.29 -5.15 -8.12
N PHE A 64 7.09 -4.58 -8.10
CA PHE A 64 5.84 -5.29 -8.42
C PHE A 64 5.87 -5.77 -9.88
N ASP A 65 5.52 -7.04 -10.10
CA ASP A 65 5.39 -7.63 -11.45
C ASP A 65 4.10 -7.18 -12.14
N VAL A 66 3.99 -5.87 -12.40
CA VAL A 66 2.79 -5.22 -12.95
C VAL A 66 3.11 -4.42 -14.22
N GLU A 67 2.08 -4.15 -15.02
CA GLU A 67 2.24 -3.33 -16.22
C GLU A 67 2.70 -1.90 -15.88
N GLU A 68 3.61 -1.34 -16.69
CA GLU A 68 4.15 0.01 -16.49
C GLU A 68 3.04 1.07 -16.36
N ALA A 69 1.96 0.94 -17.13
CA ALA A 69 0.81 1.84 -17.06
C ALA A 69 0.09 1.77 -15.71
N ALA A 70 0.01 0.58 -15.09
CA ALA A 70 -0.56 0.42 -13.76
C ALA A 70 0.34 1.04 -12.69
N ALA A 71 1.66 0.82 -12.76
CA ALA A 71 2.64 1.43 -11.87
C ALA A 71 2.59 2.97 -11.92
N VAL A 72 2.53 3.56 -13.12
CA VAL A 72 2.40 5.03 -13.29
C VAL A 72 1.11 5.57 -12.67
N ARG A 73 -0.02 4.89 -12.88
CA ARG A 73 -1.31 5.29 -12.29
C ARG A 73 -1.29 5.20 -10.76
N LEU A 74 -0.70 4.12 -10.22
CA LEU A 74 -0.53 3.96 -8.78
C LEU A 74 0.33 5.09 -8.20
N LEU A 75 1.45 5.45 -8.85
CA LEU A 75 2.33 6.51 -8.41
C LEU A 75 1.64 7.89 -8.34
N ASP A 76 0.82 8.21 -9.34
CA ASP A 76 0.04 9.45 -9.38
C ASP A 76 -0.93 9.54 -8.18
N ARG A 77 -1.68 8.45 -7.92
CA ARG A 77 -2.63 8.38 -6.82
C ARG A 77 -1.94 8.35 -5.45
N LEU A 78 -0.78 7.70 -5.36
CA LEU A 78 0.03 7.63 -4.15
C LEU A 78 0.48 9.04 -3.73
N GLY A 79 0.93 9.86 -4.68
CA GLY A 79 1.33 11.25 -4.41
C GLY A 79 0.17 12.13 -3.91
N GLU A 80 -1.04 11.96 -4.45
CA GLU A 80 -2.22 12.66 -3.93
C GLU A 80 -2.57 12.24 -2.49
N ALA A 81 -2.49 10.94 -2.20
CA ALA A 81 -2.76 10.40 -0.87
C ALA A 81 -1.73 10.90 0.16
N ASP A 82 -0.44 10.84 -0.19
CA ASP A 82 0.67 11.36 0.63
C ASP A 82 0.48 12.83 0.97
N TYR A 83 0.23 13.67 -0.04
CA TYR A 83 -0.02 15.09 0.16
C TYR A 83 -1.21 15.34 1.10
N ARG A 84 -2.34 14.65 0.90
CA ARG A 84 -3.53 14.82 1.75
C ARG A 84 -3.27 14.38 3.19
N ILE A 85 -2.53 13.28 3.39
CA ILE A 85 -2.14 12.82 4.72
C ILE A 85 -1.25 13.88 5.40
N ALA A 86 -0.26 14.42 4.69
CA ALA A 86 0.61 15.48 5.19
C ALA A 86 -0.16 16.75 5.58
N GLU A 87 -1.25 17.07 4.88
CA GLU A 87 -2.18 18.16 5.21
C GLU A 87 -3.16 17.82 6.36
N GLY A 88 -3.04 16.64 6.97
CA GLY A 88 -3.83 16.22 8.13
C GLY A 88 -5.14 15.51 7.79
N ALA A 89 -5.29 15.00 6.55
CA ALA A 89 -6.41 14.13 6.22
C ALA A 89 -6.33 12.80 6.99
N ASN A 90 -7.47 12.11 7.09
CA ASN A 90 -7.51 10.80 7.71
C ASN A 90 -6.77 9.77 6.84
N GLU A 91 -5.69 9.19 7.37
CA GLU A 91 -4.81 8.24 6.70
C GLU A 91 -5.56 7.03 6.15
N ARG A 92 -6.40 6.41 6.98
CA ARG A 92 -7.18 5.23 6.57
C ARG A 92 -8.08 5.53 5.39
N VAL A 93 -8.77 6.67 5.41
CA VAL A 93 -9.61 7.10 4.28
C VAL A 93 -8.80 7.33 3.02
N GLN A 94 -7.60 7.94 3.12
CA GLN A 94 -6.75 8.17 1.94
C GLN A 94 -6.17 6.88 1.36
N LEU A 95 -5.76 5.93 2.21
CA LEU A 95 -5.27 4.63 1.77
C LEU A 95 -6.38 3.78 1.15
N GLU A 96 -7.57 3.74 1.76
CA GLU A 96 -8.72 3.08 1.15
C GLU A 96 -9.11 3.74 -0.20
N ALA A 97 -9.01 5.07 -0.31
CA ALA A 97 -9.27 5.79 -1.57
C ALA A 97 -8.21 5.50 -2.64
N LEU A 98 -6.94 5.37 -2.26
CA LEU A 98 -5.86 4.94 -3.15
C LEU A 98 -6.17 3.56 -3.74
N LEU A 99 -6.44 2.56 -2.89
CA LEU A 99 -6.74 1.20 -3.32
C LEU A 99 -8.01 1.15 -4.20
N ALA A 100 -9.06 1.88 -3.81
CA ALA A 100 -10.28 1.97 -4.61
C ALA A 100 -10.02 2.60 -5.99
N SER A 101 -9.22 3.68 -6.05
CA SER A 101 -8.87 4.31 -7.32
C SER A 101 -8.14 3.32 -8.21
N VAL A 102 -7.19 2.55 -7.68
CA VAL A 102 -6.42 1.58 -8.47
C VAL A 102 -7.34 0.46 -8.99
N ALA A 103 -8.20 -0.09 -8.14
CA ALA A 103 -9.15 -1.15 -8.50
C ALA A 103 -10.17 -0.73 -9.57
N LEU A 104 -10.71 0.49 -9.49
CA LEU A 104 -11.64 1.00 -10.51
C LEU A 104 -10.99 1.13 -11.89
N ASN A 105 -9.68 1.40 -11.96
CA ASN A 105 -8.96 1.50 -13.24
C ASN A 105 -8.68 0.12 -13.86
N ALA A 106 -8.79 -0.98 -13.10
CA ALA A 106 -8.69 -2.33 -13.62
C ALA A 106 -9.93 -2.73 -14.44
N GLU A 107 -11.11 -2.23 -14.08
CA GLU A 107 -12.37 -2.52 -14.77
C GLU A 107 -12.51 -1.78 -16.11
N GLU A 108 -11.71 -0.74 -16.34
CA GLU A 108 -11.74 0.09 -17.56
C GLU A 108 -10.74 -0.36 -18.64
N ALA A 109 -9.82 -1.29 -18.32
CA ALA A 109 -8.76 -1.80 -19.20
C ALA A 109 -9.17 -3.09 -19.93
#